data_AF-A0A950ZB59-F1
#
_entry.id   AF-A0A950ZB59-F1
#
_cell.length_a   1.000
_cell.length_b   1.000
_cell.length_c   1.000
_cell.angle_alpha   90.00
_cell.angle_beta   90.00
_cell.angle_gamma   90.00
#
_symmetry.space_group_name_H-M   'P 1'
#
loop_
_entity.id
_entity.type
_entity.pdbx_description
1 polymer ?
#
loop_
_entity_poly.entity_id
_entity_poly.type
_entity_poly.pdbx_seq_one_letter_code
_entity_poly.pdbx_strand_id
1 'polypeptide(L)'
;PVEEDGRDLPLNKRNDLIHTDAFPSRPTNGDLILRIFTNIHPSKTRNWITTDPFPVIAARYAKDAGLESIARDAASAAGRLKNTSVRFLRNAGLPVVPRSAYDQFMLHFHEYLKRNGDFQRNTAKYRFDFPAGSTWLTFTDVVPHSVLSGQHALEQTFIIARSSMANADQAPVSVLERLCGKPLLETGQPAR
;
A
#
# COMPACT_ATOMS: atom_id res chain seq x y z
N PRO A 1 9.36 18.95 3.73
CA PRO A 1 10.40 19.91 3.28
C PRO A 1 11.85 19.41 3.34
N VAL A 2 12.12 18.23 3.91
CA VAL A 2 13.47 17.66 4.04
C VAL A 2 13.87 16.94 2.75
N GLU A 3 15.16 16.89 2.46
CA GLU A 3 15.76 16.10 1.36
C GLU A 3 15.55 14.60 1.62
N GLU A 4 15.22 13.81 0.59
CA GLU A 4 15.05 12.35 0.71
C GLU A 4 16.36 11.59 0.60
N ASP A 5 17.31 12.11 -0.19
CA ASP A 5 18.62 11.49 -0.33
C ASP A 5 19.39 11.53 1.00
N GLY A 6 20.04 10.42 1.35
CA GLY A 6 20.82 10.29 2.58
C GLY A 6 20.02 10.34 3.88
N ARG A 7 18.69 10.23 3.86
CA ARG A 7 17.88 10.21 5.10
C ARG A 7 18.19 8.99 5.96
N ASP A 8 18.67 9.25 7.17
CA ASP A 8 18.84 8.21 8.18
C ASP A 8 17.49 7.87 8.83
N LEU A 9 16.83 6.84 8.31
CA LEU A 9 15.57 6.33 8.81
C LEU A 9 15.64 4.81 9.01
N PRO A 10 14.89 4.29 9.99
CA PRO A 10 14.65 2.85 10.09
C PRO A 10 14.14 2.28 8.76
N LEU A 11 14.55 1.06 8.42
CA LEU A 11 14.27 0.43 7.12
C LEU A 11 12.79 0.48 6.72
N ASN A 12 11.88 0.28 7.66
CA ASN A 12 10.45 0.31 7.38
C ASN A 12 9.90 1.72 7.05
N LYS A 13 10.58 2.76 7.52
CA LYS A 13 10.22 4.17 7.29
C LYS A 13 10.95 4.79 6.11
N ARG A 14 11.92 4.08 5.53
CA ARG A 14 12.65 4.51 4.33
C ARG A 14 11.72 4.57 3.13
N ASN A 15 11.76 5.71 2.42
CA ASN A 15 10.96 5.93 1.22
C ASN A 15 11.73 5.64 -0.07
N ASP A 16 13.04 5.43 0.03
CA ASP A 16 13.94 5.10 -1.08
C ASP A 16 13.93 3.60 -1.45
N LEU A 17 13.24 2.77 -0.65
CA LEU A 17 12.96 1.36 -0.93
C LEU A 17 11.59 1.20 -1.60
N ILE A 18 11.52 0.42 -2.68
CA ILE A 18 10.29 0.24 -3.46
C ILE A 18 9.23 -0.45 -2.59
N HIS A 19 8.03 0.12 -2.55
CA HIS A 19 6.91 -0.41 -1.78
C HIS A 19 5.57 -0.01 -2.40
N THR A 20 4.51 -0.67 -1.95
CA THR A 20 3.12 -0.22 -2.13
C THR A 20 2.65 0.44 -0.84
N ASP A 21 1.86 1.50 -0.94
CA ASP A 21 1.35 2.17 0.25
C ASP A 21 0.33 1.30 1.01
N ALA A 22 0.40 1.39 2.33
CA ALA A 22 -0.59 0.82 3.25
C ALA A 22 -0.59 1.67 4.53
N PHE A 23 -1.78 2.03 5.04
CA PHE A 23 -1.88 2.90 6.22
C PHE A 23 -2.12 2.10 7.50
N PRO A 24 -1.24 2.19 8.52
CA PRO A 24 -1.46 1.50 9.78
C PRO A 24 -2.71 1.98 10.52
N SER A 25 -2.98 3.29 10.52
CA SER A 25 -4.06 3.90 11.29
C SER A 25 -5.35 4.15 10.51
N ARG A 26 -5.31 4.02 9.17
CA ARG A 26 -6.43 4.35 8.27
C ARG A 26 -6.61 3.26 7.21
N PRO A 27 -7.06 2.05 7.61
CA PRO A 27 -7.29 0.94 6.67
C PRO A 27 -8.25 1.36 5.56
N THR A 28 -7.98 0.91 4.34
CA THR A 28 -8.78 1.27 3.17
C THR A 28 -9.93 0.29 2.93
N ASN A 29 -9.88 -0.90 3.55
CA ASN A 29 -10.88 -1.95 3.34
C ASN A 29 -11.10 -2.26 1.84
N GLY A 30 -10.02 -2.25 1.05
CA GLY A 30 -10.05 -2.58 -0.37
C GLY A 30 -10.31 -1.40 -1.31
N ASP A 31 -10.60 -0.21 -0.78
CA ASP A 31 -10.57 1.04 -1.56
C ASP A 31 -9.13 1.46 -1.88
N LEU A 32 -8.99 2.37 -2.84
CA LEU A 32 -7.70 2.73 -3.40
C LEU A 32 -7.09 3.98 -2.78
N ILE A 33 -5.75 4.01 -2.70
CA ILE A 33 -4.96 5.14 -2.22
C ILE A 33 -4.49 5.98 -3.41
N LEU A 34 -5.25 7.00 -3.79
CA LEU A 34 -4.80 7.99 -4.78
C LEU A 34 -3.99 9.08 -4.09
N ARG A 35 -2.73 9.28 -4.50
CA ARG A 35 -1.91 10.40 -4.04
C ARG A 35 -1.60 11.33 -5.20
N ILE A 36 -1.75 12.62 -4.93
CA ILE A 36 -1.37 13.72 -5.81
C ILE A 36 -0.15 14.38 -5.19
N PHE A 37 0.88 14.59 -5.98
CA PHE A 37 2.12 15.21 -5.55
C PHE A 37 2.43 16.42 -6.41
N THR A 38 2.97 17.46 -5.79
CA THR A 38 3.54 18.61 -6.52
C THR A 38 4.95 18.85 -6.02
N ASN A 39 5.92 18.83 -6.94
CA ASN A 39 7.27 19.25 -6.63
C ASN A 39 7.31 20.78 -6.58
N ILE A 40 7.42 21.33 -5.37
CA ILE A 40 7.47 22.79 -5.14
C ILE A 40 8.89 23.28 -4.88
N HIS A 41 9.90 22.47 -5.16
CA HIS A 41 11.28 22.91 -5.12
C HIS A 41 11.53 24.01 -6.16
N PRO A 42 12.34 25.06 -5.88
CA PRO A 42 12.62 26.11 -6.85
C PRO A 42 13.34 25.63 -8.13
N SER A 43 14.26 24.66 -8.03
CA SER A 43 15.05 24.18 -9.19
C SER A 43 15.27 22.67 -9.34
N LYS A 44 15.34 21.88 -8.26
CA LYS A 44 15.64 20.44 -8.27
C LYS A 44 14.45 19.57 -8.66
N THR A 45 14.75 18.41 -9.23
CA THR A 45 13.78 17.35 -9.49
C THR A 45 13.45 16.55 -8.22
N ARG A 46 12.31 15.87 -8.23
CA ARG A 46 12.00 14.78 -7.30
C ARG A 46 12.09 13.47 -8.08
N ASN A 47 13.06 12.63 -7.72
CA ASN A 47 13.44 11.46 -8.50
C ASN A 47 12.81 10.22 -7.90
N TRP A 48 11.94 9.58 -8.66
CA TRP A 48 11.23 8.37 -8.28
C TRP A 48 11.75 7.17 -9.07
N ILE A 49 11.68 6.00 -8.44
CA ILE A 49 11.70 4.72 -9.13
C ILE A 49 10.34 4.07 -8.95
N THR A 50 9.82 3.48 -10.01
CA THR A 50 8.68 2.57 -9.98
C THR A 50 9.07 1.23 -10.59
N THR A 51 8.20 0.23 -10.46
CA THR A 51 8.37 -1.09 -11.06
C THR A 51 7.05 -1.56 -11.67
N ASP A 52 6.97 -2.83 -12.06
CA ASP A 52 5.78 -3.49 -12.55
C ASP A 52 4.60 -3.29 -11.59
N PRO A 53 3.37 -3.17 -12.13
CA PRO A 53 2.19 -2.85 -11.32
C PRO A 53 1.82 -3.97 -10.35
N PHE A 54 0.98 -3.63 -9.39
CA PHE A 54 0.54 -4.52 -8.30
C PHE A 54 0.17 -5.95 -8.75
N PRO A 55 -0.62 -6.19 -9.82
CA PRO A 55 -0.97 -7.55 -10.22
C PRO A 55 0.25 -8.42 -10.54
N VAL A 56 1.28 -7.84 -11.16
CA VAL A 56 2.50 -8.54 -11.54
C VAL A 56 3.35 -8.85 -10.30
N ILE A 57 3.57 -7.87 -9.43
CA ILE A 57 4.36 -8.07 -8.22
C ILE A 57 3.66 -8.99 -7.21
N ALA A 58 2.35 -8.90 -7.07
CA ALA A 58 1.58 -9.76 -6.18
C ALA A 58 1.60 -11.21 -6.64
N ALA A 59 1.44 -11.45 -7.95
CA ALA A 59 1.54 -12.80 -8.51
C ALA A 59 2.89 -13.48 -8.22
N ARG A 60 3.97 -12.70 -8.13
CA ARG A 60 5.32 -13.21 -7.85
C ARG A 60 5.61 -13.36 -6.35
N TYR A 61 5.21 -12.39 -5.53
CA TYR A 61 5.72 -12.26 -4.16
C TYR A 61 4.66 -12.43 -3.07
N ALA A 62 3.36 -12.39 -3.38
CA ALA A 62 2.33 -12.36 -2.33
C ALA A 62 2.29 -13.66 -1.50
N LYS A 63 2.55 -14.81 -2.14
CA LYS A 63 2.62 -16.10 -1.46
C LYS A 63 3.74 -16.12 -0.42
N ASP A 64 4.95 -15.71 -0.82
CA ASP A 64 6.12 -15.66 0.06
C ASP A 64 5.97 -14.60 1.15
N ALA A 65 5.20 -13.53 0.88
CA ALA A 65 4.78 -12.55 1.87
C ALA A 65 3.62 -13.04 2.77
N GLY A 66 3.27 -14.32 2.74
CA GLY A 66 2.34 -14.92 3.69
C GLY A 66 0.85 -14.67 3.41
N LEU A 67 0.47 -14.32 2.17
CA LEU A 67 -0.93 -14.09 1.79
C LEU A 67 -1.86 -15.24 2.22
N GLU A 68 -1.46 -16.47 1.94
CA GLU A 68 -2.25 -17.67 2.27
C GLU A 68 -2.39 -17.88 3.79
N SER A 69 -1.38 -17.51 4.57
CA SER A 69 -1.44 -17.62 6.04
C SER A 69 -2.46 -16.62 6.58
N ILE A 70 -2.33 -15.36 6.19
CA ILE A 70 -3.22 -14.27 6.64
C ILE A 70 -4.67 -14.56 6.23
N ALA A 71 -4.89 -15.01 4.99
CA ALA A 71 -6.23 -15.38 4.50
C ALA A 71 -6.83 -16.58 5.27
N ARG A 72 -6.03 -17.60 5.61
CA ARG A 72 -6.48 -18.74 6.43
C ARG A 72 -6.82 -18.32 7.85
N ASP A 73 -5.97 -17.50 8.48
CA ASP A 73 -6.17 -17.05 9.84
C ASP A 73 -7.43 -16.19 9.96
N ALA A 74 -7.65 -15.27 9.01
CA ALA A 74 -8.87 -14.46 8.95
C ALA A 74 -10.14 -15.31 8.75
N ALA A 75 -10.05 -16.37 7.95
CA ALA A 75 -11.16 -17.30 7.71
C ALA A 75 -11.37 -18.32 8.85
N SER A 76 -10.52 -18.36 9.87
CA SER A 76 -10.67 -19.26 11.01
C SER A 76 -11.73 -18.75 12.00
N ALA A 77 -12.29 -19.64 12.83
CA ALA A 77 -13.23 -19.27 13.88
C ALA A 77 -12.58 -18.28 14.89
N ALA A 78 -11.32 -18.52 15.25
CA ALA A 78 -10.56 -17.65 16.14
C ALA A 78 -10.31 -16.28 15.52
N GLY A 79 -9.98 -16.21 14.23
CA GLY A 79 -9.79 -14.97 13.48
C GLY A 79 -11.06 -14.12 13.43
N ARG A 80 -12.21 -14.74 13.11
CA ARG A 80 -13.51 -14.06 13.14
C ARG A 80 -13.86 -13.51 14.52
N LEU A 81 -13.61 -14.30 15.58
CA LEU A 81 -13.87 -13.87 16.95
C LEU A 81 -12.98 -12.68 17.35
N LYS A 82 -11.69 -12.73 16.98
CA LYS A 82 -10.74 -11.64 17.19
C LYS A 82 -11.15 -10.36 16.47
N ASN A 83 -11.56 -10.44 15.21
CA ASN A 83 -12.02 -9.24 14.48
C ASN A 83 -13.27 -8.64 15.12
N THR A 84 -14.21 -9.49 15.52
CA THR A 84 -15.46 -9.07 16.18
C THR A 84 -15.16 -8.37 17.51
N SER A 85 -14.25 -8.93 18.32
CA SER A 85 -13.88 -8.34 19.60
C SER A 85 -13.14 -7.01 19.43
N VAL A 86 -12.21 -6.89 18.47
CA VAL A 86 -11.53 -5.62 18.17
C VAL A 86 -12.54 -4.54 17.76
N ARG A 87 -13.56 -4.88 16.99
CA ARG A 87 -14.62 -3.93 16.61
C ARG A 87 -15.47 -3.50 17.80
N PHE A 88 -15.80 -4.42 18.70
CA PHE A 88 -16.49 -4.09 19.95
C PHE A 88 -15.67 -3.12 20.80
N LEU A 89 -14.38 -3.39 20.99
CA LEU A 89 -13.46 -2.52 21.74
C LEU A 89 -13.38 -1.12 21.11
N ARG A 90 -13.29 -1.01 19.77
CA ARG A 90 -13.34 0.29 19.08
C ARG A 90 -14.65 1.03 19.37
N ASN A 91 -15.78 0.33 19.27
CA ASN A 91 -17.09 0.93 19.52
C ASN A 91 -17.26 1.35 21.01
N ALA A 92 -16.53 0.72 21.92
CA ALA A 92 -16.42 1.11 23.32
C ALA A 92 -15.44 2.28 23.57
N GLY A 93 -14.87 2.88 22.52
CA GLY A 93 -13.98 4.04 22.62
C GLY A 93 -12.51 3.72 22.86
N LEU A 94 -12.11 2.44 22.82
CA LEU A 94 -10.71 2.06 22.95
C LEU A 94 -9.92 2.36 21.67
N PRO A 95 -8.63 2.72 21.77
CA PRO A 95 -7.82 3.15 20.63
C PRO A 95 -7.31 1.96 19.79
N VAL A 96 -8.23 1.13 19.31
CA VAL A 96 -7.95 0.00 18.42
C VAL A 96 -8.48 0.25 17.01
N VAL A 97 -7.71 -0.17 16.01
CA VAL A 97 -8.05 -0.02 14.59
C VAL A 97 -8.38 -1.40 14.02
N PRO A 98 -9.66 -1.73 13.79
CA PRO A 98 -10.05 -2.94 13.08
C PRO A 98 -9.49 -2.91 11.67
N ARG A 99 -8.92 -4.03 11.21
CA ARG A 99 -8.35 -4.18 9.87
C ARG A 99 -8.90 -5.42 9.20
N SER A 100 -9.29 -5.30 7.94
CA SER A 100 -9.62 -6.45 7.10
C SER A 100 -8.38 -7.34 6.90
N ALA A 101 -8.56 -8.57 6.41
CA ALA A 101 -7.42 -9.43 6.06
C ALA A 101 -6.59 -8.79 4.92
N TYR A 102 -7.26 -8.08 4.01
CA TYR A 102 -6.62 -7.26 2.99
C TYR A 102 -5.69 -6.20 3.60
N ASP A 103 -6.18 -5.36 4.53
CA ASP A 103 -5.38 -4.29 5.12
C ASP A 103 -4.20 -4.85 5.94
N GLN A 104 -4.42 -5.98 6.63
CA GLN A 104 -3.35 -6.69 7.34
C GLN A 104 -2.27 -7.18 6.37
N PHE A 105 -2.68 -7.79 5.26
CA PHE A 105 -1.76 -8.25 4.24
C PHE A 105 -1.02 -7.08 3.58
N MET A 106 -1.69 -5.99 3.19
CA MET A 106 -1.04 -4.85 2.54
C MET A 106 0.02 -4.20 3.44
N LEU A 107 -0.21 -4.12 4.75
CA LEU A 107 0.81 -3.66 5.71
C LEU A 107 1.99 -4.63 5.78
N HIS A 108 1.72 -5.94 5.82
CA HIS A 108 2.78 -6.94 5.80
C HIS A 108 3.56 -6.91 4.49
N PHE A 109 2.87 -6.74 3.36
CA PHE A 109 3.47 -6.70 2.03
C PHE A 109 4.33 -5.45 1.83
N HIS A 110 3.89 -4.29 2.32
CA HIS A 110 4.70 -3.08 2.38
C HIS A 110 6.06 -3.33 3.05
N GLU A 111 6.06 -3.96 4.24
CA GLU A 111 7.28 -4.30 4.98
C GLU A 111 8.11 -5.36 4.25
N TYR A 112 7.46 -6.39 3.73
CA TYR A 112 8.09 -7.46 2.97
C TYR A 112 8.85 -6.91 1.77
N LEU A 113 8.22 -6.05 0.96
CA LEU A 113 8.86 -5.45 -0.22
C LEU A 113 10.09 -4.64 0.16
N LYS A 114 10.03 -3.82 1.22
CA LYS A 114 11.19 -3.05 1.68
C LYS A 114 12.33 -3.94 2.16
N ARG A 115 12.02 -5.05 2.85
CA ARG A 115 13.01 -5.95 3.44
C ARG A 115 13.55 -6.98 2.46
N ASN A 116 12.81 -7.28 1.40
CA ASN A 116 13.20 -8.28 0.41
C ASN A 116 14.29 -7.72 -0.51
N GLY A 117 15.54 -8.03 -0.18
CA GLY A 117 16.69 -7.61 -0.96
C GLY A 117 16.73 -8.17 -2.39
N ASP A 118 16.16 -9.35 -2.64
CA ASP A 118 16.04 -9.89 -4.00
C ASP A 118 15.09 -9.03 -4.83
N PHE A 119 13.90 -8.74 -4.31
CA PHE A 119 12.94 -7.84 -4.94
C PHE A 119 13.56 -6.46 -5.23
N GLN A 120 14.18 -5.82 -4.23
CA GLN A 120 14.79 -4.50 -4.42
C GLN A 120 15.89 -4.50 -5.50
N ARG A 121 16.70 -5.57 -5.58
CA ARG A 121 17.78 -5.66 -6.58
C ARG A 121 17.28 -6.03 -7.97
N ASN A 122 16.39 -7.02 -8.07
CA ASN A 122 16.13 -7.73 -9.33
C ASN A 122 14.78 -7.37 -9.99
N THR A 123 13.93 -6.58 -9.31
CA THR A 123 12.72 -6.04 -9.96
C THR A 123 13.06 -5.02 -11.05
N ALA A 124 12.17 -4.89 -12.05
CA ALA A 124 12.27 -3.85 -13.07
C ALA A 124 12.32 -2.45 -12.43
N LYS A 125 13.04 -1.51 -13.03
CA LYS A 125 13.17 -0.15 -12.49
C LYS A 125 12.89 0.86 -13.58
N TYR A 126 11.80 1.58 -13.42
CA TYR A 126 11.41 2.68 -14.30
C TYR A 126 11.63 3.98 -13.55
N ARG A 127 12.55 4.81 -14.06
CA ARG A 127 12.94 6.08 -13.45
C ARG A 127 12.08 7.23 -13.94
N PHE A 128 11.64 8.07 -13.01
CA PHE A 128 10.88 9.28 -13.27
C PHE A 128 11.50 10.45 -12.52
N ASP A 129 11.98 11.44 -13.27
CA ASP A 129 12.57 12.66 -12.70
C ASP A 129 11.54 13.79 -12.84
N PHE A 130 10.79 14.06 -11.77
CA PHE A 130 9.72 15.07 -11.78
C PHE A 130 10.30 16.48 -11.61
N PRO A 131 10.24 17.37 -12.61
CA PRO A 131 10.84 18.70 -12.54
C PRO A 131 10.20 19.60 -11.48
N ALA A 132 10.89 20.68 -11.12
CA ALA A 132 10.32 21.76 -10.31
C ALA A 132 9.02 22.28 -10.94
N GLY A 133 7.99 22.49 -10.12
CA GLY A 133 6.66 22.96 -10.55
C GLY A 133 5.75 21.90 -11.16
N SER A 134 6.22 20.65 -11.32
CA SER A 134 5.40 19.56 -11.87
C SER A 134 4.46 18.96 -10.83
N THR A 135 3.33 18.44 -11.32
CA THR A 135 2.35 17.67 -10.54
C THR A 135 2.13 16.31 -11.18
N TRP A 136 2.03 15.27 -10.37
CA TRP A 136 1.67 13.93 -10.81
C TRP A 136 0.69 13.29 -9.83
N LEU A 137 -0.02 12.27 -10.31
CA LEU A 137 -0.94 11.49 -9.52
C LEU A 137 -0.65 10.00 -9.72
N THR A 138 -0.84 9.21 -8.68
CA THR A 138 -0.68 7.76 -8.75
C THR A 138 -1.51 7.06 -7.68
N PHE A 139 -2.04 5.89 -8.01
CA PHE A 139 -2.57 4.97 -7.02
C PHE A 139 -1.39 4.25 -6.36
N THR A 140 -0.96 4.70 -5.18
CA THR A 140 0.29 4.24 -4.57
C THR A 140 0.22 2.84 -3.97
N ASP A 141 -0.98 2.28 -3.85
CA ASP A 141 -1.23 0.87 -3.56
C ASP A 141 -1.30 -0.02 -4.82
N VAL A 142 -1.42 0.58 -6.02
CA VAL A 142 -1.40 -0.12 -7.32
C VAL A 142 -0.05 -0.02 -8.00
N VAL A 143 0.65 1.10 -7.86
CA VAL A 143 1.95 1.36 -8.46
C VAL A 143 3.01 1.36 -7.36
N PRO A 144 3.85 0.30 -7.28
CA PRO A 144 4.94 0.27 -6.33
C PRO A 144 5.97 1.34 -6.69
N HIS A 145 6.45 2.06 -5.69
CA HIS A 145 7.25 3.27 -5.89
C HIS A 145 8.29 3.43 -4.78
N SER A 146 9.32 4.22 -5.08
CA SER A 146 10.26 4.78 -4.11
C SER A 146 10.74 6.16 -4.55
N VAL A 147 11.23 6.94 -3.60
CA VAL A 147 11.78 8.29 -3.81
C VAL A 147 13.26 8.27 -3.48
N LEU A 148 14.11 8.38 -4.50
CA LEU A 148 15.57 8.34 -4.32
C LEU A 148 16.12 9.67 -3.83
N SER A 149 15.57 10.78 -4.32
CA SER A 149 15.99 12.12 -3.95
C SER A 149 14.89 13.14 -4.23
N GLY A 150 15.00 14.30 -3.61
CA GLY A 150 14.15 15.46 -3.82
C GLY A 150 13.75 16.09 -2.50
N GLN A 151 13.74 17.41 -2.49
CA GLN A 151 13.34 18.23 -1.34
C GLN A 151 12.11 19.06 -1.73
N HIS A 152 11.24 19.38 -0.76
CA HIS A 152 10.02 20.20 -0.94
C HIS A 152 8.98 19.61 -1.92
N ALA A 153 8.13 18.72 -1.40
CA ALA A 153 6.93 18.26 -2.10
C ALA A 153 5.68 18.54 -1.28
N LEU A 154 4.60 18.92 -1.96
CA LEU A 154 3.24 18.85 -1.42
C LEU A 154 2.63 17.52 -1.82
N GLU A 155 1.84 16.94 -0.93
CA GLU A 155 1.09 15.72 -1.21
C GLU A 155 -0.32 15.79 -0.65
N GLN A 156 -1.28 15.26 -1.40
CA GLN A 156 -2.66 15.10 -0.97
C GLN A 156 -3.08 13.66 -1.24
N THR A 157 -3.69 13.03 -0.24
CA THR A 157 -4.22 11.66 -0.38
C THR A 157 -5.74 11.69 -0.45
N PHE A 158 -6.30 10.94 -1.39
CA PHE A 158 -7.71 10.61 -1.49
C PHE A 158 -7.89 9.10 -1.36
N ILE A 159 -8.97 8.68 -0.70
CA ILE A 159 -9.41 7.28 -0.75
C ILE A 159 -10.50 7.23 -1.81
N ILE A 160 -10.28 6.43 -2.84
CA ILE A 160 -11.19 6.31 -3.98
C ILE A 160 -11.90 4.97 -3.86
N ALA A 161 -13.24 5.01 -3.87
CA ALA A 161 -14.05 3.82 -3.80
C ALA A 161 -13.67 2.85 -4.92
N ARG A 162 -13.42 1.58 -4.58
CA ARG A 162 -13.10 0.53 -5.56
C ARG A 162 -14.17 0.42 -6.65
N SER A 163 -15.44 0.61 -6.28
CA SER A 163 -16.58 0.59 -7.20
C SER A 163 -16.53 1.67 -8.29
N SER A 164 -15.74 2.72 -8.10
CA SER A 164 -15.55 3.80 -9.07
C SER A 164 -14.46 3.49 -10.11
N MET A 165 -13.75 2.37 -9.98
CA MET A 165 -12.76 1.96 -10.98
C MET A 165 -13.43 1.53 -12.28
N ALA A 166 -12.83 1.89 -13.41
CA ALA A 166 -13.25 1.36 -14.72
C ALA A 166 -13.17 -0.17 -14.78
N ASN A 167 -12.25 -0.78 -14.02
CA ASN A 167 -12.15 -2.22 -13.84
C ASN A 167 -11.82 -2.57 -12.38
N ALA A 168 -12.85 -2.85 -11.58
CA ALA A 168 -12.71 -3.22 -10.17
C ALA A 168 -11.99 -4.57 -9.96
N ASP A 169 -11.89 -5.42 -10.99
CA ASP A 169 -11.17 -6.71 -10.90
C ASP A 169 -9.65 -6.52 -10.87
N GLN A 170 -9.16 -5.32 -11.24
CA GLN A 170 -7.75 -4.95 -11.17
C GLN A 170 -7.38 -4.26 -9.86
N ALA A 171 -8.33 -4.03 -8.95
CA ALA A 171 -8.03 -3.51 -7.63
C ALA A 171 -7.10 -4.47 -6.86
N PRO A 172 -6.18 -3.98 -6.02
CA PRO A 172 -5.26 -4.83 -5.26
C PRO A 172 -5.99 -5.93 -4.47
N VAL A 173 -7.13 -5.60 -3.86
CA VAL A 173 -7.94 -6.58 -3.13
C VAL A 173 -8.47 -7.70 -4.02
N SER A 174 -9.03 -7.36 -5.20
CA SER A 174 -9.58 -8.33 -6.15
C SER A 174 -8.51 -9.25 -6.74
N VAL A 175 -7.30 -8.71 -6.94
CA VAL A 175 -6.12 -9.48 -7.34
C VAL A 175 -5.75 -10.49 -6.24
N LEU A 176 -5.63 -10.02 -4.99
CA LEU A 176 -5.20 -10.88 -3.88
C LEU A 176 -6.24 -11.96 -3.55
N GLU A 177 -7.54 -11.63 -3.58
CA GLU A 177 -8.62 -12.61 -3.37
C GLU A 177 -8.59 -13.72 -4.43
N ARG A 178 -8.25 -13.37 -5.68
CA ARG A 178 -8.06 -14.34 -6.76
C ARG A 178 -6.83 -15.21 -6.54
N LEU A 179 -5.73 -14.62 -6.09
CA LEU A 179 -4.48 -15.35 -5.82
C LEU A 179 -4.63 -16.35 -4.67
N CYS A 180 -5.39 -16.02 -3.63
CA CYS A 180 -5.56 -16.89 -2.46
C CYS A 180 -6.86 -17.72 -2.48
N GLY A 181 -7.77 -17.46 -3.41
CA GLY A 181 -9.06 -18.14 -3.54
C GLY A 181 -10.01 -17.90 -2.36
N LYS A 182 -9.83 -16.80 -1.61
CA LYS A 182 -10.62 -16.49 -0.40
C LYS A 182 -10.96 -15.00 -0.35
N PRO A 183 -12.13 -14.63 0.20
CA PRO A 183 -12.43 -13.24 0.48
C PRO A 183 -11.47 -12.69 1.54
N LEU A 184 -10.96 -11.50 1.29
CA LEU A 184 -10.07 -10.76 2.20
C LEU A 184 -10.78 -9.58 2.88
N LEU A 185 -11.96 -9.23 2.38
CA LEU A 185 -12.90 -8.31 2.99
C LEU A 185 -14.01 -9.08 3.71
N GLU A 186 -14.60 -8.46 4.74
CA GLU A 186 -15.79 -9.01 5.37
C GLU A 186 -17.03 -8.70 4.52
N THR A 187 -17.90 -9.69 4.34
CA THR A 187 -19.20 -9.51 3.68
C THR A 187 -20.06 -8.50 4.45
N GLY A 188 -20.47 -7.41 3.80
CA GLY A 188 -21.42 -6.44 4.36
C GLY A 188 -20.82 -5.10 4.84
N GLN A 189 -19.56 -4.80 4.55
CA GLN A 189 -19.12 -3.40 4.59
C GLN A 189 -19.62 -2.69 3.33
N PRO A 190 -20.52 -1.69 3.45
CA PRO A 190 -20.84 -0.86 2.29
C PRO A 190 -19.56 -0.16 1.82
N ALA A 191 -19.38 -0.06 0.50
CA ALA A 191 -18.51 0.97 -0.06
C ALA A 191 -18.96 2.29 0.56
N ARG A 192 -18.07 2.96 1.29
CA ARG A 192 -18.40 4.22 1.95
C ARG A 192 -18.64 5.33 0.93
#